data_AF-A0A1H8BIN3-F1
#
_entry.id   AF-A0A1H8BIN3-F1
#
_cell.length_a   1.000
_cell.length_b   1.000
_cell.length_c   1.000
_cell.angle_alpha   90.00
_cell.angle_beta   90.00
_cell.angle_gamma   90.00
#
_symmetry.space_group_name_H-M   'P 1'
#
loop_
_entity.id
_entity.type
_entity.pdbx_description
1 polymer ?
#
loop_
_entity_poly.entity_id
_entity_poly.type
_entity_poly.pdbx_seq_one_letter_code
_entity_poly.pdbx_strand_id
1 'polypeptide(L)'
;MLVFWDQRLAFLATPKTGSTAIEAALESLSAVVVQRPPILKHTSVQRFHRFLGPYLEVASGHPFTVAAMMREPRDWLGSWFRYRQREDVTDAKKSTLGKSFDEFVTAYCDQDPAEFAAVGSQSRFLKPRKDRGVDHLFRYEDIDSFVAFLEERLGCEINLPRLNVSPPGSLELHHKTEQMLEKFAAEDFTLYSSILKTSG
;
A
#
# COMPACT_ATOMS: atom_id res chain seq x y z
N MET A 1 -5.50 -4.08 7.68
CA MET A 1 -5.43 -5.49 7.20
C MET A 1 -6.76 -6.15 7.47
N LEU A 2 -7.26 -6.92 6.50
CA LEU A 2 -8.54 -7.63 6.59
C LEU A 2 -8.33 -9.13 6.37
N VAL A 3 -9.07 -9.97 7.08
CA VAL A 3 -9.10 -11.42 6.87
C VAL A 3 -10.55 -11.86 6.67
N PHE A 4 -10.81 -12.49 5.53
CA PHE A 4 -12.07 -13.10 5.17
C PHE A 4 -11.96 -14.60 5.40
N TRP A 5 -12.59 -15.10 6.47
CA TRP A 5 -12.33 -16.44 7.01
C TRP A 5 -12.80 -17.54 6.06
N ASP A 6 -14.05 -17.46 5.61
CA ASP A 6 -14.68 -18.50 4.79
C ASP A 6 -14.00 -18.62 3.42
N GLN A 7 -13.53 -17.49 2.87
CA GLN A 7 -12.81 -17.42 1.61
C GLN A 7 -11.32 -17.74 1.74
N ARG A 8 -10.81 -17.89 2.97
CA ARG A 8 -9.39 -18.05 3.28
C ARG A 8 -8.53 -16.98 2.60
N LEU A 9 -8.97 -15.72 2.68
CA LEU A 9 -8.32 -14.58 2.03
C LEU A 9 -7.84 -13.58 3.07
N ALA A 10 -6.58 -13.16 2.96
CA ALA A 10 -6.00 -12.06 3.72
C ALA A 10 -5.65 -10.90 2.79
N PHE A 11 -6.17 -9.71 3.07
CA PHE A 11 -5.80 -8.48 2.39
C PHE A 11 -4.84 -7.64 3.23
N LEU A 12 -3.61 -7.47 2.72
CA LEU A 12 -2.58 -6.66 3.35
C LEU A 12 -2.66 -5.20 2.88
N ALA A 13 -2.96 -4.31 3.83
CA ALA A 13 -3.10 -2.89 3.56
C ALA A 13 -1.73 -2.21 3.40
N THR A 14 -1.17 -2.21 2.20
CA THR A 14 0.02 -1.40 1.87
C THR A 14 -0.24 0.08 2.22
N PRO A 15 0.71 0.79 2.82
CA PRO A 15 0.54 2.22 3.11
C PRO A 15 0.23 3.01 1.83
N LYS A 16 -0.70 3.97 1.93
CA LYS A 16 -1.05 4.93 0.87
C LYS A 16 -1.63 4.34 -0.43
N THR A 17 -2.12 3.11 -0.39
CA THR A 17 -2.87 2.46 -1.48
C THR A 17 -4.38 2.46 -1.22
N GLY A 18 -4.92 3.52 -0.61
CA GLY A 18 -6.37 3.69 -0.42
C GLY A 18 -7.07 2.70 0.52
N SER A 19 -6.31 1.97 1.35
CA SER A 19 -6.83 0.96 2.30
C SER A 19 -7.95 1.43 3.23
N THR A 20 -8.10 2.73 3.49
CA THR A 20 -9.20 3.25 4.33
C THR A 20 -10.57 3.09 3.67
N ALA A 21 -10.67 3.27 2.33
CA ALA A 21 -11.92 3.05 1.61
C ALA A 21 -12.31 1.58 1.58
N ILE A 22 -11.32 0.71 1.36
CA ILE A 22 -11.50 -0.74 1.35
C ILE A 22 -11.92 -1.23 2.74
N GLU A 23 -11.27 -0.74 3.80
CA GLU A 23 -11.64 -1.07 5.17
C GLU A 23 -13.07 -0.66 5.49
N ALA A 24 -13.47 0.58 5.17
CA ALA A 24 -14.82 1.06 5.42
C ALA A 24 -15.90 0.24 4.69
N ALA A 25 -15.60 -0.25 3.48
CA ALA A 25 -16.55 -1.05 2.70
C ALA A 25 -16.62 -2.52 3.14
N LEU A 26 -15.51 -3.08 3.64
CA LEU A 26 -15.35 -4.54 3.82
C LEU A 26 -15.17 -4.99 5.26
N GLU A 27 -15.11 -4.08 6.24
CA GLU A 27 -14.92 -4.45 7.65
C GLU A 27 -16.03 -5.37 8.17
N SER A 28 -17.29 -5.14 7.76
CA SER A 28 -18.43 -5.96 8.19
C SER A 28 -18.43 -7.38 7.61
N LEU A 29 -17.68 -7.59 6.53
CA LEU A 29 -17.51 -8.91 5.88
C LEU A 29 -16.26 -9.64 6.37
N SER A 30 -15.41 -8.97 7.17
CA SER A 30 -14.12 -9.49 7.61
C SER A 30 -14.22 -10.13 9.00
N ALA A 31 -13.69 -11.32 9.17
CA ALA A 31 -13.59 -11.98 10.47
C ALA A 31 -12.50 -11.37 11.36
N VAL A 32 -11.45 -10.79 10.75
CA VAL A 32 -10.41 -10.04 11.45
C VAL A 32 -10.17 -8.72 10.76
N VAL A 33 -10.21 -7.63 11.54
CA VAL A 33 -9.93 -6.28 11.08
C VAL A 33 -8.84 -5.67 11.95
N VAL A 34 -7.69 -5.34 11.35
CA VAL A 34 -6.61 -4.62 12.01
C VAL A 34 -6.51 -3.22 11.43
N GLN A 35 -7.13 -2.26 12.14
CA GLN A 35 -7.16 -0.85 11.73
C GLN A 35 -6.10 0.01 12.42
N ARG A 36 -5.69 -0.35 13.64
CA ARG A 36 -4.77 0.45 14.46
C ARG A 36 -3.99 -0.41 15.47
N PRO A 37 -2.82 0.06 15.95
CA PRO A 37 -2.07 1.23 15.45
C PRO A 37 -1.54 1.04 14.01
N PRO A 38 -1.08 2.09 13.31
CA PRO A 38 -0.60 2.01 11.93
C PRO A 38 0.45 0.90 11.69
N ILE A 39 1.31 0.65 12.67
CA ILE A 39 2.35 -0.39 12.63
C ILE A 39 1.78 -1.82 12.53
N LEU A 40 0.55 -2.04 13.01
CA LEU A 40 -0.18 -3.30 12.85
C LEU A 40 -1.07 -3.29 11.61
N LYS A 41 -1.74 -2.15 11.34
CA LYS A 41 -2.58 -1.98 10.14
C LYS A 41 -1.82 -2.32 8.87
N HIS A 42 -0.62 -1.77 8.76
CA HIS A 42 0.31 -1.97 7.66
C HIS A 42 1.22 -3.17 7.98
N THR A 43 0.62 -4.35 8.05
CA THR A 43 1.37 -5.61 8.18
C THR A 43 2.01 -5.96 6.84
N SER A 44 3.34 -5.99 6.79
CA SER A 44 4.09 -6.40 5.60
C SER A 44 3.92 -7.89 5.30
N VAL A 45 4.18 -8.29 4.05
CA VAL A 45 4.16 -9.68 3.59
C VAL A 45 5.05 -10.56 4.47
N GLN A 46 6.24 -10.04 4.81
CA GLN A 46 7.17 -10.74 5.68
C GLN A 46 6.60 -11.00 7.09
N ARG A 47 5.91 -10.01 7.68
CA ARG A 47 5.32 -10.15 9.02
C ARG A 47 4.11 -11.07 8.99
N PHE A 48 3.25 -10.96 7.98
CA PHE A 48 2.12 -11.86 7.79
C PHE A 48 2.60 -13.31 7.75
N HIS A 49 3.50 -13.65 6.83
CA HIS A 49 4.01 -15.02 6.67
C HIS A 49 4.85 -15.53 7.84
N ARG A 50 5.34 -14.63 8.70
CA ARG A 50 6.08 -15.00 9.91
C ARG A 50 5.16 -15.31 11.09
N PHE A 51 4.07 -14.56 11.25
CA PHE A 51 3.29 -14.56 12.48
C PHE A 51 1.83 -14.92 12.26
N LEU A 52 1.13 -14.21 11.38
CA LEU A 52 -0.32 -14.35 11.22
C LEU A 52 -0.70 -15.50 10.29
N GLY A 53 -0.01 -15.67 9.16
CA GLY A 53 -0.25 -16.76 8.23
C GLY A 53 -0.21 -18.14 8.90
N PRO A 54 0.87 -18.49 9.64
CA PRO A 54 0.93 -19.75 10.37
C PRO A 54 -0.16 -19.92 11.43
N TYR A 55 -0.52 -18.84 12.14
CA TYR A 55 -1.60 -18.88 13.12
C TYR A 55 -2.95 -19.17 12.47
N LEU A 56 -3.27 -18.48 11.38
CA LEU A 56 -4.50 -18.68 10.62
C LEU A 56 -4.56 -20.09 10.02
N GLU A 57 -3.45 -20.57 9.46
CA GLU A 57 -3.34 -21.90 8.86
C GLU A 57 -3.55 -23.03 9.87
N VAL A 58 -2.99 -22.92 11.07
CA VAL A 58 -3.23 -23.89 12.15
C VAL A 58 -4.69 -23.88 12.59
N ALA A 59 -5.30 -22.69 12.70
CA ALA A 59 -6.67 -22.55 13.17
C ALA A 59 -7.72 -23.01 12.14
N SER A 60 -7.45 -22.81 10.84
CA SER A 60 -8.37 -23.18 9.76
C SER A 60 -8.10 -24.57 9.18
N GLY A 61 -6.91 -25.13 9.40
CA GLY A 61 -6.41 -26.33 8.71
C GLY A 61 -5.95 -26.09 7.26
N HIS A 62 -5.92 -24.83 6.79
CA HIS A 62 -5.65 -24.49 5.40
C HIS A 62 -4.88 -23.17 5.25
N PRO A 63 -3.97 -23.05 4.26
CA PRO A 63 -3.31 -21.78 3.99
C PRO A 63 -4.31 -20.74 3.47
N PHE A 64 -4.00 -19.47 3.74
CA PHE A 64 -4.77 -18.34 3.25
C PHE A 64 -4.10 -17.75 2.00
N THR A 65 -4.90 -17.44 1.00
CA THR A 65 -4.51 -16.60 -0.13
C THR A 65 -4.24 -15.18 0.37
N VAL A 66 -3.17 -14.56 -0.09
CA VAL A 66 -2.72 -13.23 0.30
C VAL A 66 -2.84 -12.27 -0.87
N ALA A 67 -3.67 -11.25 -0.72
CA ALA A 67 -3.81 -10.17 -1.69
C ALA A 67 -3.25 -8.85 -1.12
N ALA A 68 -2.70 -8.01 -2.00
CA ALA A 68 -2.32 -6.65 -1.68
C ALA A 68 -2.46 -5.74 -2.90
N MET A 69 -2.28 -4.44 -2.70
CA MET A 69 -2.18 -3.47 -3.78
C MET A 69 -0.85 -2.72 -3.72
N MET A 70 -0.39 -2.27 -4.88
CA MET A 70 0.74 -1.38 -5.05
C MET A 70 0.31 -0.18 -5.88
N ARG A 71 0.79 1.00 -5.52
CA ARG A 71 0.56 2.23 -6.28
C ARG A 71 1.78 2.54 -7.12
N GLU A 72 1.59 3.24 -8.24
CA GLU A 72 2.70 3.75 -9.06
C GLU A 72 3.69 4.50 -8.13
N PRO A 73 5.01 4.21 -8.19
CA PRO A 73 5.95 4.69 -7.18
C PRO A 73 6.00 6.21 -7.00
N ARG A 74 5.92 7.01 -8.08
CA ARG A 74 5.89 8.49 -7.99
C ARG A 74 4.58 8.99 -7.39
N ASP A 75 3.44 8.44 -7.80
CA ASP A 75 2.13 8.78 -7.27
C ASP A 75 1.98 8.37 -5.79
N TRP A 76 2.63 7.27 -5.40
CA TRP A 76 2.74 6.83 -4.02
C TRP A 76 3.50 7.85 -3.16
N LEU A 77 4.64 8.33 -3.65
CA LEU A 77 5.38 9.43 -3.03
C LEU A 77 4.54 10.70 -2.95
N GLY A 78 3.80 11.05 -4.01
CA GLY A 78 2.86 12.18 -4.00
C GLY A 78 1.75 12.04 -2.95
N SER A 79 1.27 10.81 -2.73
CA SER A 79 0.29 10.50 -1.67
C SER A 79 0.85 10.71 -0.27
N TRP A 80 2.12 10.34 -0.04
CA TRP A 80 2.82 10.63 1.21
C TRP A 80 3.08 12.11 1.42
N PHE A 81 3.58 12.79 0.38
CA PHE A 81 3.88 14.21 0.40
C PHE A 81 2.66 15.02 0.84
N ARG A 82 1.50 14.81 0.22
CA ARG A 82 0.25 15.50 0.61
C ARG A 82 -0.27 15.07 1.97
N TYR A 83 -0.13 13.79 2.33
CA TYR A 83 -0.53 13.32 3.65
C TYR A 83 0.24 14.04 4.76
N ARG A 84 1.53 14.28 4.55
CA ARG A 84 2.41 15.00 5.49
C ARG A 84 2.20 16.52 5.52
N GLN A 85 1.32 17.06 4.68
CA GLN A 85 0.90 18.47 4.74
C GLN A 85 -0.33 18.71 5.63
N ARG A 86 -1.02 17.64 6.03
CA ARG A 86 -2.27 17.77 6.78
C ARG A 86 -2.03 18.27 8.20
N GLU A 87 -2.99 19.03 8.73
CA GLU A 87 -2.94 19.61 10.07
C GLU A 87 -2.86 18.55 11.19
N ASP A 88 -3.38 17.34 10.95
CA ASP A 88 -3.33 16.22 11.88
C ASP A 88 -1.93 15.56 11.98
N VAL A 89 -0.97 15.99 11.15
CA VAL A 89 0.44 15.63 11.28
C VAL A 89 1.10 16.58 12.29
N THR A 90 0.98 16.23 13.57
CA THR A 90 1.45 17.05 14.70
C THR A 90 2.97 17.05 14.88
N ASP A 91 3.67 16.08 14.29
CA ASP A 91 5.13 16.00 14.34
C ASP A 91 5.74 16.88 13.25
N ALA A 92 6.24 18.05 13.65
CA ALA A 92 6.81 19.04 12.76
C ALA A 92 7.96 18.49 11.90
N LYS A 93 8.72 17.49 12.38
CA LYS A 93 9.82 16.89 11.63
C LYS A 93 9.33 16.03 10.46
N LYS A 94 8.12 15.49 10.55
CA LYS A 94 7.48 14.69 9.49
C LYS A 94 6.68 15.55 8.52
N SER A 95 6.44 16.82 8.84
CA SER A 95 5.65 17.70 7.99
C SER A 95 6.38 18.06 6.70
N THR A 96 5.62 18.08 5.60
CA THR A 96 6.06 18.57 4.29
C THR A 96 5.51 19.96 3.98
N LEU A 97 4.89 20.63 4.96
CA LEU A 97 4.46 22.03 4.81
C LEU A 97 5.65 22.93 4.47
N GLY A 98 5.45 23.79 3.48
CA GLY A 98 6.49 24.71 2.98
C GLY A 98 7.58 24.06 2.13
N LYS A 99 7.46 22.77 1.79
CA LYS A 99 8.38 22.04 0.90
C LYS A 99 7.74 21.83 -0.46
N SER A 100 8.55 21.84 -1.51
CA SER A 100 8.18 21.36 -2.84
C SER A 100 8.20 19.83 -2.91
N PHE A 101 7.53 19.27 -3.92
CA PHE A 101 7.60 17.83 -4.17
C PHE A 101 9.02 17.40 -4.61
N ASP A 102 9.71 18.24 -5.37
CA ASP A 102 11.11 18.00 -5.79
C ASP A 102 12.07 17.89 -4.60
N GLU A 103 11.94 18.75 -3.59
CA GLU A 103 12.71 18.66 -2.33
C GLU A 103 12.36 17.38 -1.56
N PHE A 104 11.08 17.00 -1.53
CA PHE A 104 10.64 15.76 -0.89
C PHE A 104 11.24 14.51 -1.56
N VAL A 105 11.18 14.43 -2.89
CA VAL A 105 11.73 13.29 -3.64
C VAL A 105 13.25 13.26 -3.59
N THR A 106 13.91 14.43 -3.65
CA THR A 106 15.35 14.53 -3.47
C THR A 106 15.77 13.99 -2.10
N ALA A 107 15.09 14.41 -1.02
CA ALA A 107 15.36 13.92 0.32
C ALA A 107 15.01 12.43 0.50
N TYR A 108 13.98 11.93 -0.20
CA TYR A 108 13.64 10.50 -0.21
C TYR A 108 14.75 9.62 -0.81
N CYS A 109 15.46 10.14 -1.81
CA CYS A 109 16.56 9.42 -2.48
C CYS A 109 17.89 9.47 -1.70
N ASP A 110 17.91 10.06 -0.51
CA ASP A 110 19.08 10.01 0.38
C ASP A 110 19.18 8.63 1.07
N GLN A 111 20.41 8.24 1.43
CA GLN A 111 20.65 7.03 2.22
C GLN A 111 20.13 7.19 3.66
N ASP A 112 20.16 8.42 4.19
CA ASP A 112 19.57 8.79 5.47
C ASP A 112 18.51 9.89 5.25
N PRO A 113 17.31 9.52 4.75
CA PRO A 113 16.30 10.50 4.38
C PRO A 113 15.80 11.25 5.61
N ALA A 114 15.68 12.57 5.49
CA ALA A 114 15.06 13.40 6.51
C ALA A 114 13.68 12.86 6.92
N GLU A 115 13.26 13.07 8.18
CA GLU A 115 12.04 12.45 8.72
C GLU A 115 10.78 12.74 7.88
N PHE A 116 10.69 13.93 7.26
CA PHE A 116 9.59 14.31 6.36
C PHE A 116 9.59 13.57 5.02
N ALA A 117 10.68 12.89 4.63
CA ALA A 117 10.80 12.04 3.44
C ALA A 117 11.01 10.55 3.76
N ALA A 118 11.28 10.18 5.02
CA ALA A 118 11.43 8.80 5.48
C ALA A 118 10.08 8.05 5.48
N VAL A 119 9.68 7.54 4.31
CA VAL A 119 8.39 6.82 4.09
C VAL A 119 8.55 5.33 3.76
N GLY A 120 9.79 4.85 3.64
CA GLY A 120 10.11 3.46 3.32
C GLY A 120 9.91 3.14 1.84
N SER A 121 9.68 1.88 1.49
CA SER A 121 9.40 1.46 0.11
C SER A 121 8.28 0.41 0.05
N GLN A 122 7.55 0.38 -1.06
CA GLN A 122 6.49 -0.59 -1.28
C GLN A 122 7.09 -1.97 -1.59
N SER A 123 8.17 -2.02 -2.37
CA SER A 123 8.95 -3.23 -2.66
C SER A 123 9.38 -3.96 -1.39
N ARG A 124 9.89 -3.26 -0.38
CA ARG A 124 10.26 -3.85 0.92
C ARG A 124 9.05 -4.31 1.73
N PHE A 125 7.93 -3.60 1.64
CA PHE A 125 6.68 -4.00 2.28
C PHE A 125 6.10 -5.28 1.69
N LEU A 126 6.20 -5.42 0.36
CA LEU A 126 5.69 -6.52 -0.44
C LEU A 126 6.70 -7.67 -0.60
N LYS A 127 7.94 -7.47 -0.12
CA LYS A 127 9.03 -8.43 -0.27
C LYS A 127 8.63 -9.81 0.27
N PRO A 128 8.76 -10.88 -0.54
CA PRO A 128 8.52 -12.24 -0.10
C PRO A 128 9.38 -12.63 1.12
N ARG A 129 8.87 -13.56 1.93
CA ARG A 129 9.64 -14.22 2.98
C ARG A 129 9.94 -15.65 2.53
N LYS A 130 11.22 -15.92 2.23
CA LYS A 130 11.60 -17.13 1.49
C LYS A 130 10.81 -17.16 0.18
N ASP A 131 10.15 -18.28 -0.12
CA ASP A 131 9.39 -18.46 -1.36
C ASP A 131 7.91 -18.02 -1.23
N ARG A 132 7.49 -17.44 -0.09
CA ARG A 132 6.10 -17.01 0.15
C ARG A 132 5.94 -15.49 0.02
N GLY A 133 5.31 -15.06 -1.07
CA GLY A 133 4.96 -13.68 -1.38
C GLY A 133 3.47 -13.38 -1.21
N VAL A 134 2.99 -12.35 -1.91
CA VAL A 134 1.55 -12.19 -2.19
C VAL A 134 1.16 -13.13 -3.33
N ASP A 135 -0.03 -13.70 -3.27
CA ASP A 135 -0.60 -14.52 -4.34
C ASP A 135 -1.22 -13.64 -5.42
N HIS A 136 -1.82 -12.51 -5.01
CA HIS A 136 -2.41 -11.52 -5.91
C HIS A 136 -1.92 -10.11 -5.55
N LEU A 137 -1.37 -9.40 -6.54
CA LEU A 137 -0.94 -8.01 -6.41
C LEU A 137 -1.65 -7.19 -7.48
N PHE A 138 -2.34 -6.13 -7.07
CA PHE A 138 -3.09 -5.25 -7.98
C PHE A 138 -2.49 -3.85 -8.03
N ARG A 139 -2.69 -3.15 -9.15
CA ARG A 139 -2.35 -1.72 -9.25
C ARG A 139 -3.45 -0.90 -8.61
N TYR A 140 -3.08 0.06 -7.78
CA TYR A 140 -4.03 1.00 -7.17
C TYR A 140 -4.79 1.82 -8.22
N GLU A 141 -4.12 2.11 -9.34
CA GLU A 141 -4.65 2.83 -10.50
C GLU A 141 -5.67 2.02 -11.29
N ASP A 142 -5.70 0.70 -11.09
CA ASP A 142 -6.64 -0.25 -11.68
C ASP A 142 -7.45 -0.92 -10.56
N ILE A 143 -8.08 -0.11 -9.72
CA ILE A 143 -8.80 -0.59 -8.53
C ILE A 143 -9.99 -1.50 -8.90
N ASP A 144 -10.55 -1.33 -10.10
CA ASP A 144 -11.68 -2.12 -10.57
C ASP A 144 -11.31 -3.60 -10.72
N SER A 145 -10.08 -3.93 -11.12
CA SER A 145 -9.63 -5.33 -11.18
C SER A 145 -9.47 -5.96 -9.79
N PHE A 146 -9.10 -5.16 -8.79
CA PHE A 146 -9.11 -5.60 -7.39
C PHE A 146 -10.53 -5.79 -6.86
N VAL A 147 -11.45 -4.88 -7.19
CA VAL A 147 -12.87 -5.00 -6.81
C VAL A 147 -13.46 -6.26 -7.43
N ALA A 148 -13.29 -6.49 -8.73
CA ALA A 148 -13.80 -7.68 -9.42
C ALA A 148 -13.27 -8.98 -8.78
N PHE A 149 -11.97 -9.03 -8.44
CA PHE A 149 -11.40 -10.15 -7.71
C PHE A 149 -12.09 -10.38 -6.36
N LEU A 150 -12.35 -9.31 -5.60
CA LEU A 150 -13.05 -9.43 -4.32
C LEU A 150 -14.50 -9.85 -4.49
N GLU A 151 -15.23 -9.32 -5.46
CA GLU A 151 -16.63 -9.68 -5.73
C GLU A 151 -16.74 -11.16 -6.11
N GLU A 152 -15.84 -11.67 -6.96
CA GLU A 152 -15.76 -13.08 -7.31
C GLU A 152 -15.50 -13.95 -6.07
N ARG A 153 -14.58 -13.52 -5.20
CA ARG A 153 -14.20 -14.29 -4.01
C ARG A 153 -15.27 -14.25 -2.91
N LEU A 154 -15.85 -13.08 -2.66
CA LEU A 154 -16.79 -12.83 -1.57
C LEU A 154 -18.24 -13.15 -1.95
N GLY A 155 -18.55 -13.21 -3.25
CA GLY A 155 -19.90 -13.53 -3.75
C GLY A 155 -20.91 -12.41 -3.55
N CYS A 156 -20.46 -11.15 -3.49
CA CYS A 156 -21.32 -9.97 -3.35
C CYS A 156 -20.75 -8.78 -4.11
N GLU A 157 -21.62 -7.83 -4.48
CA GLU A 157 -21.23 -6.56 -5.07
C GLU A 157 -20.51 -5.67 -4.04
N ILE A 158 -19.44 -4.98 -4.45
CA ILE A 158 -18.61 -4.14 -3.59
C ILE A 158 -18.56 -2.73 -4.15
N ASN A 159 -19.22 -1.82 -3.44
CA ASN A 159 -19.18 -0.40 -3.74
C ASN A 159 -18.13 0.31 -2.87
N LEU A 160 -16.97 0.62 -3.45
CA LEU A 160 -15.92 1.35 -2.73
C LEU A 160 -16.25 2.86 -2.68
N PRO A 161 -16.35 3.47 -1.49
CA PRO A 161 -16.59 4.90 -1.39
C PRO A 161 -15.37 5.68 -1.92
N ARG A 162 -15.61 6.75 -2.67
CA ARG A 162 -14.54 7.67 -3.12
C ARG A 162 -13.98 8.48 -1.95
N LEU A 163 -13.14 7.86 -1.11
CA LEU A 163 -12.56 8.50 0.08
C LEU A 163 -11.12 9.03 -0.14
N ASN A 164 -10.52 8.80 -1.31
CA ASN A 164 -9.08 9.04 -1.54
C ASN A 164 -8.79 10.11 -2.60
N VAL A 165 -9.52 11.23 -2.59
CA VAL A 165 -9.09 12.41 -3.35
C VAL A 165 -8.07 13.15 -2.50
N SER A 166 -6.79 13.00 -2.82
CA SER A 166 -5.77 13.84 -2.17
C SER A 166 -5.92 15.28 -2.67
N PRO A 167 -5.64 16.31 -1.84
CA PRO A 167 -5.71 17.70 -2.29
C PRO A 167 -4.86 17.92 -3.55
N PRO A 168 -5.30 18.73 -4.51
CA PRO A 168 -4.44 19.10 -5.63
C PRO A 168 -3.21 19.83 -5.10
N GLY A 169 -2.03 19.42 -5.56
CA GLY A 169 -0.76 20.05 -5.26
C GLY A 169 0.21 19.72 -6.39
N SER A 170 1.10 20.67 -6.72
CA SER A 170 2.09 20.45 -7.78
C SER A 170 2.99 19.26 -7.38
N LEU A 171 2.96 18.20 -8.20
CA LEU A 171 3.88 17.06 -8.12
C LEU A 171 4.94 17.15 -9.23
N GLU A 172 5.33 18.37 -9.58
CA GLU A 172 6.40 18.61 -10.54
C GLU A 172 7.74 18.17 -9.95
N LEU A 173 8.52 17.50 -10.79
CA LEU A 173 9.89 17.10 -10.51
C LEU A 173 10.79 17.69 -11.58
N HIS A 174 11.96 18.15 -11.19
CA HIS A 174 13.01 18.44 -12.14
C HIS A 174 13.47 17.11 -12.78
N HIS A 175 13.86 17.17 -14.05
CA HIS A 175 14.33 16.00 -14.80
C HIS A 175 15.46 15.25 -14.08
N LYS A 176 16.38 15.97 -13.41
CA LYS A 176 17.46 15.36 -12.61
C LYS A 176 16.91 14.54 -11.43
N THR A 177 15.87 15.03 -10.77
CA THR A 177 15.23 14.37 -9.62
C THR A 177 14.45 13.15 -10.06
N GLU A 178 13.78 13.21 -11.22
CA GLU A 178 13.10 12.07 -11.82
C GLU A 178 14.08 10.92 -12.13
N GLN A 179 15.20 11.20 -12.79
CA GLN A 179 16.24 10.21 -13.07
C GLN A 179 16.86 9.61 -11.79
N MET A 180 17.00 10.43 -10.74
CA MET A 180 17.48 9.97 -9.44
C MET A 180 16.48 9.03 -8.78
N LEU A 181 15.19 9.38 -8.82
CA LEU A 181 14.10 8.56 -8.31
C LEU A 181 14.02 7.20 -9.02
N GLU A 182 14.08 7.19 -10.36
CA GLU A 182 14.06 5.95 -11.15
C GLU A 182 15.17 4.98 -10.74
N LYS A 183 16.38 5.49 -10.49
CA LYS A 183 17.52 4.68 -10.05
C LYS A 183 17.39 4.24 -8.60
N PHE A 184 17.01 5.14 -7.70
CA PHE A 184 16.93 4.86 -6.27
C PHE A 184 15.79 3.88 -5.94
N ALA A 185 14.63 4.06 -6.56
CA ALA A 185 13.45 3.24 -6.36
C ALA A 185 13.27 2.17 -7.46
N ALA A 186 14.37 1.74 -8.10
CA ALA A 186 14.33 0.80 -9.23
C ALA A 186 13.59 -0.52 -8.89
N GLU A 187 13.73 -1.02 -7.66
CA GLU A 187 12.99 -2.21 -7.20
C GLU A 187 11.47 -1.98 -7.17
N ASP A 188 11.01 -0.80 -6.73
CA ASP A 188 9.60 -0.43 -6.72
C ASP A 188 9.06 -0.28 -8.15
N PHE A 189 9.79 0.39 -9.04
CA PHE A 189 9.39 0.52 -10.45
C PHE A 189 9.35 -0.82 -11.17
N THR A 190 10.33 -1.69 -10.92
CA THR A 190 10.38 -3.04 -11.51
C THR A 190 9.20 -3.88 -11.04
N LEU A 191 8.95 -3.89 -9.72
CA LEU A 191 7.82 -4.62 -9.16
C LEU A 191 6.49 -4.10 -9.71
N TYR A 192 6.28 -2.79 -9.71
CA TYR A 192 5.05 -2.18 -10.24
C TYR A 192 4.82 -2.52 -11.71
N SER A 193 5.87 -2.47 -12.52
CA SER A 193 5.80 -2.79 -13.96
C SER A 193 5.46 -4.26 -14.22
N SER A 194 5.85 -5.16 -13.31
CA SER A 194 5.55 -6.60 -13.40
C SER A 194 4.08 -6.94 -13.12
N ILE A 195 3.32 -6.02 -12.49
CA ILE A 195 1.90 -6.22 -12.21
C ILE A 195 1.13 -6.10 -13.53
N LEU A 196 0.58 -7.21 -14.02
CA LEU A 196 -0.24 -7.22 -15.22
C LEU A 196 -1.48 -6.34 -15.00
N LYS A 197 -1.83 -5.54 -16.02
CA LYS A 197 -3.19 -4.99 -16.09
C LYS A 197 -4.09 -6.13 -16.54
N THR A 198 -5.14 -6.42 -15.79
CA THR A 198 -6.16 -7.33 -16.29
C THR A 198 -6.84 -6.60 -17.44
N SER A 199 -6.75 -7.14 -18.65
CA SER A 199 -7.55 -6.64 -19.77
C SER A 199 -9.01 -6.77 -19.37
N GLY A 200 -9.72 -5.64 -19.32
CA GLY A 200 -11.17 -5.60 -19.06
C GLY A 200 -11.98 -6.33 -20.13
#